data_AF-A0A8K2A8F8-F1
#
_entry.id   AF-A0A8K2A8F8-F1
#
_cell.length_a   1.000
_cell.length_b   1.000
_cell.length_c   1.000
_cell.angle_alpha   90.00
_cell.angle_beta   90.00
_cell.angle_gamma   90.00
#
_symmetry.space_group_name_H-M   'P 1'
#
loop_
_entity.id
_entity.type
_entity.pdbx_description
1 polymer ?
#
loop_
_entity_poly.entity_id
_entity_poly.type
_entity_poly.pdbx_seq_one_letter_code
_entity_poly.pdbx_strand_id
1 'polypeptide(L)'
;MANDTHLKLIKRGVERWNRWRKTQFSEQPDLSKADLSGLDLRGINLIGANLTQANLGLANLSHAFLSGANLSEAYLSEANLCCANLSRANLFKADLSFANLTQASLIEAQLVKAILAETILEAANLNYADLSRANLCKADLHNASGLKAVLIETHLSQATLKGANFSKALFSEATLRSADLTEANLSKADLSFANCIEANFSSANLTKSILIEANLRGAHLRGTSLKGVSASRASLGGADLREAVLSGATLIEVDLIKSDLSKSNLSHSILKEAKLSGVVLVKADLTHADLTEADLSTADLNRANLSQAQLTGTNLTRSLLVNTNLEGASLTGACLEDVHPNSATHLEHVICDYLYLKGNDQERHPQTGSFLPGEFQLLFQKVLETVDLLFQDGVDWTAFAYALKRMQAKHPQAELGIQSLENKSDGAIMVRVSTAPEVDKSAIHQEILHIYADTHQLLLESNQKNVRDRLMGGAESPIPSQRESINTLFSLLNPSMAAAAPPTQTVDITATETWYPPRTPEAVGAIAQVESILEKLAQRYPEASEVQRVTVAALEVQHQANTDPIFKAGLIRATQAGSFALERVLTQNPFIEVTLDLFKTWLSHEERLNATRQATTA
;
A
#
# COMPACT_ATOMS: atom_id res chain seq x y z
N MET A 1 -50.25 2.19 -35.40
CA MET A 1 -51.34 2.78 -34.58
C MET A 1 -52.13 1.60 -34.10
N ALA A 2 -52.42 1.54 -32.81
CA ALA A 2 -53.09 0.41 -32.18
C ALA A 2 -54.40 0.06 -32.90
N ASN A 3 -54.75 -1.22 -32.87
CA ASN A 3 -56.06 -1.67 -33.31
C ASN A 3 -57.13 -1.19 -32.32
N ASP A 4 -58.10 -0.41 -32.80
CA ASP A 4 -59.16 0.18 -31.97
C ASP A 4 -59.96 -0.87 -31.19
N THR A 5 -60.15 -2.06 -31.76
CA THR A 5 -60.88 -3.15 -31.10
C THR A 5 -60.06 -3.73 -29.94
N HIS A 6 -58.76 -3.94 -30.15
CA HIS A 6 -57.84 -4.37 -29.09
C HIS A 6 -57.75 -3.32 -27.98
N LEU A 7 -57.65 -2.04 -28.33
CA LEU A 7 -57.58 -0.94 -27.37
C LEU A 7 -58.86 -0.78 -26.55
N LYS A 8 -60.04 -0.90 -27.17
CA LYS A 8 -61.32 -0.90 -26.45
C LYS A 8 -61.46 -2.12 -25.54
N LEU A 9 -60.92 -3.26 -25.96
CA LEU A 9 -61.00 -4.49 -25.20
C LEU A 9 -60.12 -4.44 -23.94
N ILE A 10 -58.87 -4.00 -24.07
CA ILE A 10 -57.94 -3.91 -22.91
C ILE A 10 -58.45 -2.90 -21.88
N LYS A 11 -59.01 -1.76 -22.32
CA LYS A 11 -59.63 -0.75 -21.44
C LYS A 11 -60.89 -1.22 -20.72
N ARG A 12 -61.48 -2.36 -21.13
CA ARG A 12 -62.61 -3.01 -20.42
C ARG A 12 -62.15 -3.95 -19.29
N GLY A 13 -60.83 -4.09 -19.08
CA GLY A 13 -60.25 -4.83 -17.95
C GLY A 13 -59.57 -6.14 -18.35
N VAL A 14 -58.58 -6.54 -17.55
CA VAL A 14 -57.70 -7.70 -17.77
C VAL A 14 -58.47 -9.01 -17.94
N GLU A 15 -59.54 -9.25 -17.17
CA GLU A 15 -60.31 -10.51 -17.28
C GLU A 15 -60.96 -10.71 -18.65
N ARG A 16 -61.46 -9.62 -19.26
CA ARG A 16 -62.09 -9.66 -20.58
C ARG A 16 -61.03 -9.86 -21.66
N TRP A 17 -59.92 -9.15 -21.55
CA TRP A 17 -58.77 -9.35 -22.42
C TRP A 17 -58.26 -10.79 -22.36
N ASN A 18 -58.01 -11.32 -21.16
CA ASN A 18 -57.51 -12.67 -20.96
C ASN A 18 -58.49 -13.74 -21.47
N ARG A 19 -59.81 -13.54 -21.33
CA ARG A 19 -60.82 -14.43 -21.94
C ARG A 19 -60.74 -14.44 -23.47
N TRP A 20 -60.61 -13.26 -24.07
CA TRP A 20 -60.47 -13.14 -25.52
C TRP A 20 -59.17 -13.78 -26.02
N ARG A 21 -58.05 -13.60 -25.32
CA ARG A 21 -56.77 -14.27 -25.63
C ARG A 21 -56.85 -15.79 -25.60
N LYS A 22 -57.72 -16.37 -24.76
CA LYS A 22 -57.94 -17.83 -24.73
C LYS A 22 -58.59 -18.37 -26.00
N THR A 23 -59.40 -17.57 -26.69
CA THR A 23 -60.11 -18.00 -27.90
C THR A 23 -59.42 -17.52 -29.19
N GLN A 24 -58.61 -16.45 -29.13
CA GLN A 24 -57.88 -15.89 -30.27
C GLN A 24 -56.37 -16.09 -30.13
N PHE A 25 -55.91 -17.34 -30.06
CA PHE A 25 -54.48 -17.64 -29.86
C PHE A 25 -53.61 -17.30 -31.08
N SER A 26 -54.16 -17.42 -32.30
CA SER A 26 -53.45 -17.13 -33.55
C SER A 26 -53.36 -15.65 -33.90
N GLU A 27 -54.15 -14.81 -33.24
CA GLU A 27 -54.16 -13.37 -33.50
C GLU A 27 -53.04 -12.70 -32.71
N GLN A 28 -52.20 -11.92 -33.40
CA GLN A 28 -51.18 -11.10 -32.76
C GLN A 28 -51.83 -9.76 -32.33
N PRO A 29 -51.94 -9.46 -31.03
CA PRO A 29 -52.56 -8.21 -30.62
C PRO A 29 -51.72 -7.00 -31.00
N ASP A 30 -52.33 -5.95 -31.56
CA ASP A 30 -51.67 -4.69 -31.91
C ASP A 30 -52.14 -3.56 -30.98
N LEU A 31 -51.25 -3.22 -30.07
CA LEU A 31 -51.36 -2.12 -29.11
C LEU A 31 -50.25 -1.08 -29.38
N SER A 32 -49.71 -1.01 -30.60
CA SER A 32 -48.66 -0.07 -30.96
C SER A 32 -49.09 1.38 -30.74
N LYS A 33 -48.24 2.19 -30.10
CA LYS A 33 -48.54 3.59 -29.74
C LYS A 33 -49.78 3.78 -28.85
N ALA A 34 -50.30 2.71 -28.24
CA ALA A 34 -51.43 2.82 -27.33
C ALA A 34 -51.03 3.56 -26.05
N ASP A 35 -51.94 4.38 -25.53
CA ASP A 35 -51.83 4.90 -24.18
C ASP A 35 -52.53 3.96 -23.19
N LEU A 36 -51.71 3.29 -22.40
CA LEU A 36 -52.03 2.32 -21.36
C LEU A 36 -51.43 2.76 -20.00
N SER A 37 -51.01 4.02 -19.89
CA SER A 37 -50.39 4.56 -18.68
C SER A 37 -51.32 4.49 -17.47
N GLY A 38 -50.74 4.19 -16.31
CA GLY A 38 -51.46 4.08 -15.03
C GLY A 38 -52.52 2.98 -14.94
N LEU A 39 -52.70 2.16 -15.97
CA LEU A 39 -53.71 1.10 -15.95
C LEU A 39 -53.31 -0.06 -15.03
N ASP A 40 -54.29 -0.66 -14.37
CA ASP A 40 -54.13 -1.94 -13.69
C ASP A 40 -54.21 -3.09 -14.71
N LEU A 41 -53.04 -3.63 -15.05
CA LEU A 41 -52.81 -4.69 -16.04
C LEU A 41 -52.23 -5.96 -15.38
N ARG A 42 -52.45 -6.15 -14.08
CA ARG A 42 -51.91 -7.30 -13.34
C ARG A 42 -52.32 -8.64 -13.96
N GLY A 43 -51.36 -9.52 -14.20
CA GLY A 43 -51.62 -10.85 -14.76
C GLY A 43 -52.14 -10.84 -16.20
N ILE A 44 -52.01 -9.73 -16.93
CA ILE A 44 -52.49 -9.64 -18.31
C ILE A 44 -51.70 -10.56 -19.25
N ASN A 45 -52.38 -11.21 -20.20
CA ASN A 45 -51.76 -12.01 -21.25
C ASN A 45 -51.47 -11.16 -22.48
N LEU A 46 -50.25 -10.64 -22.58
CA LEU A 46 -49.72 -9.88 -23.71
C LEU A 46 -48.65 -10.66 -24.50
N ILE A 47 -48.66 -12.00 -24.42
CA ILE A 47 -47.71 -12.86 -25.14
C ILE A 47 -47.74 -12.51 -26.63
N GLY A 48 -46.58 -12.26 -27.23
CA GLY A 48 -46.40 -11.93 -28.65
C GLY A 48 -47.02 -10.60 -29.11
N ALA A 49 -47.62 -9.80 -28.21
CA ALA A 49 -48.30 -8.57 -28.59
C ALA A 49 -47.32 -7.52 -29.14
N ASN A 50 -47.79 -6.73 -30.11
CA ASN A 50 -47.09 -5.54 -30.59
C ASN A 50 -47.45 -4.35 -29.69
N LEU A 51 -46.49 -3.91 -28.89
CA LEU A 51 -46.53 -2.77 -27.98
C LEU A 51 -45.49 -1.70 -28.37
N THR A 52 -45.01 -1.72 -29.63
CA THR A 52 -44.02 -0.75 -30.11
C THR A 52 -44.51 0.67 -29.84
N GLN A 53 -43.65 1.48 -29.20
CA GLN A 53 -43.94 2.87 -28.83
C GLN A 53 -45.19 3.07 -27.95
N ALA A 54 -45.70 2.02 -27.30
CA ALA A 54 -46.81 2.15 -26.36
C ALA A 54 -46.39 2.92 -25.10
N ASN A 55 -47.30 3.68 -24.53
CA ASN A 55 -47.14 4.30 -23.22
C ASN A 55 -47.74 3.38 -22.15
N LEU A 56 -46.88 2.82 -21.31
CA LEU A 56 -47.16 1.95 -20.16
C LEU A 56 -46.61 2.56 -18.86
N GLY A 57 -46.26 3.85 -18.86
CA GLY A 57 -45.72 4.52 -17.67
C GLY A 57 -46.69 4.43 -16.50
N LEU A 58 -46.18 4.21 -15.29
CA LEU A 58 -46.97 4.02 -14.07
C LEU A 58 -47.96 2.83 -14.09
N ALA A 59 -48.01 2.02 -15.16
CA ALA A 59 -48.94 0.91 -15.25
C ALA A 59 -48.54 -0.22 -14.29
N ASN A 60 -49.55 -0.93 -13.77
CA ASN A 60 -49.32 -2.12 -12.96
C ASN A 60 -49.38 -3.38 -13.83
N LEU A 61 -48.23 -3.88 -14.24
CA LEU A 61 -48.02 -5.10 -15.04
C LEU A 61 -47.50 -6.26 -14.18
N SER A 62 -47.69 -6.25 -12.86
CA SER A 62 -47.18 -7.33 -12.02
C SER A 62 -47.80 -8.67 -12.42
N HIS A 63 -46.98 -9.72 -12.45
CA HIS A 63 -47.34 -11.05 -12.96
C HIS A 63 -47.83 -11.10 -14.42
N ALA A 64 -47.65 -10.05 -15.23
CA ALA A 64 -48.05 -10.06 -16.63
C ALA A 64 -47.26 -11.09 -17.47
N PHE A 65 -47.91 -11.65 -18.49
CA PHE A 65 -47.29 -12.54 -19.47
C PHE A 65 -46.97 -11.74 -20.73
N LEU A 66 -45.71 -11.38 -20.92
CA LEU A 66 -45.17 -10.55 -22.02
C LEU A 66 -44.15 -11.32 -22.88
N SER A 67 -44.09 -12.65 -22.78
CA SER A 67 -43.11 -13.42 -23.52
C SER A 67 -43.25 -13.20 -25.04
N GLY A 68 -42.13 -12.91 -25.70
CA GLY A 68 -42.08 -12.60 -27.13
C GLY A 68 -42.80 -11.32 -27.55
N ALA A 69 -43.28 -10.49 -26.61
CA ALA A 69 -43.91 -9.22 -26.94
C ALA A 69 -42.89 -8.24 -27.54
N ASN A 70 -43.34 -7.40 -28.47
CA ASN A 70 -42.53 -6.33 -29.03
C ASN A 70 -42.81 -5.01 -28.29
N LEU A 71 -41.94 -4.62 -27.37
CA LEU A 71 -41.97 -3.39 -26.58
C LEU A 71 -40.92 -2.38 -27.07
N SER A 72 -40.45 -2.50 -28.32
CA SER A 72 -39.43 -1.60 -28.86
C SER A 72 -39.87 -0.13 -28.74
N GLU A 73 -39.01 0.72 -28.17
CA GLU A 73 -39.27 2.14 -27.95
C GLU A 73 -40.52 2.44 -27.09
N ALA A 74 -41.04 1.47 -26.34
CA ALA A 74 -42.14 1.69 -25.40
C ALA A 74 -41.67 2.49 -24.17
N TYR A 75 -42.58 3.24 -23.57
CA TYR A 75 -42.36 3.98 -22.34
C TYR A 75 -42.96 3.21 -21.16
N LEU A 76 -42.12 2.68 -20.28
CA LEU A 76 -42.45 1.90 -19.09
C LEU A 76 -41.89 2.54 -17.80
N SER A 77 -41.52 3.82 -17.84
CA SER A 77 -40.99 4.51 -16.66
C SER A 77 -41.95 4.37 -15.48
N GLU A 78 -41.40 4.05 -14.30
CA GLU A 78 -42.14 3.84 -13.05
C GLU A 78 -43.23 2.74 -13.11
N ALA A 79 -43.24 1.88 -14.15
CA ALA A 79 -44.18 0.77 -14.23
C ALA A 79 -43.82 -0.34 -13.21
N ASN A 80 -44.84 -1.03 -12.70
CA ASN A 80 -44.64 -2.21 -11.87
C ASN A 80 -44.70 -3.48 -12.73
N LEU A 81 -43.57 -4.12 -12.95
CA LEU A 81 -43.39 -5.38 -13.70
C LEU A 81 -42.94 -6.52 -12.78
N CYS A 82 -43.14 -6.40 -11.47
CA CYS A 82 -42.74 -7.42 -10.49
C CYS A 82 -43.33 -8.78 -10.88
N CYS A 83 -42.47 -9.81 -10.89
CA CYS A 83 -42.82 -11.18 -11.29
C CYS A 83 -43.37 -11.34 -12.72
N ALA A 84 -43.24 -10.34 -13.60
CA ALA A 84 -43.69 -10.45 -14.99
C ALA A 84 -42.76 -11.37 -15.81
N ASN A 85 -43.33 -12.03 -16.82
CA ASN A 85 -42.57 -12.83 -17.78
C ASN A 85 -42.35 -12.07 -19.08
N LEU A 86 -41.15 -11.50 -19.25
CA LEU A 86 -40.64 -10.80 -20.43
C LEU A 86 -39.68 -11.68 -21.25
N SER A 87 -39.69 -13.01 -21.08
CA SER A 87 -38.78 -13.89 -21.81
C SER A 87 -38.90 -13.70 -23.32
N ARG A 88 -37.78 -13.48 -24.01
CA ARG A 88 -37.70 -13.20 -25.46
C ARG A 88 -38.42 -11.94 -25.92
N ALA A 89 -38.81 -11.05 -25.00
CA ALA A 89 -39.41 -9.78 -25.38
C ALA A 89 -38.37 -8.87 -26.06
N ASN A 90 -38.82 -8.09 -27.04
CA ASN A 90 -38.00 -7.04 -27.65
C ASN A 90 -38.24 -5.72 -26.91
N LEU A 91 -37.25 -5.27 -26.15
CA LEU A 91 -37.21 -4.03 -25.38
C LEU A 91 -36.20 -3.03 -25.98
N PHE A 92 -35.87 -3.17 -27.26
CA PHE A 92 -34.92 -2.28 -27.94
C PHE A 92 -35.31 -0.81 -27.72
N LYS A 93 -34.41 -0.02 -27.13
CA LYS A 93 -34.64 1.39 -26.76
C LYS A 93 -35.88 1.67 -25.91
N ALA A 94 -36.45 0.69 -25.24
CA ALA A 94 -37.53 0.94 -24.29
C ALA A 94 -37.01 1.74 -23.09
N ASP A 95 -37.87 2.58 -22.51
CA ASP A 95 -37.57 3.32 -21.28
C ASP A 95 -38.22 2.61 -20.09
N LEU A 96 -37.42 2.02 -19.22
CA LEU A 96 -37.80 1.35 -17.98
C LEU A 96 -37.25 2.08 -16.75
N SER A 97 -36.90 3.36 -16.87
CA SER A 97 -36.36 4.14 -15.77
C SER A 97 -37.28 4.04 -14.54
N PHE A 98 -36.71 3.81 -13.35
CA PHE A 98 -37.47 3.66 -12.09
C PHE A 98 -38.51 2.53 -12.06
N ALA A 99 -38.58 1.66 -13.08
CA ALA A 99 -39.53 0.55 -13.09
C ALA A 99 -39.14 -0.52 -12.04
N ASN A 100 -40.15 -1.24 -11.55
CA ASN A 100 -39.93 -2.39 -10.67
C ASN A 100 -40.01 -3.69 -11.49
N LEU A 101 -38.88 -4.36 -11.70
CA LEU A 101 -38.73 -5.68 -12.31
C LEU A 101 -38.28 -6.75 -11.30
N THR A 102 -38.55 -6.57 -9.99
CA THR A 102 -38.22 -7.56 -8.97
C THR A 102 -38.77 -8.93 -9.37
N GLN A 103 -37.89 -9.95 -9.38
CA GLN A 103 -38.21 -11.34 -9.76
C GLN A 103 -38.81 -11.52 -11.16
N ALA A 104 -38.68 -10.52 -12.05
CA ALA A 104 -39.13 -10.65 -13.43
C ALA A 104 -38.23 -11.63 -14.21
N SER A 105 -38.81 -12.30 -15.20
CA SER A 105 -38.06 -13.16 -16.13
C SER A 105 -37.81 -12.41 -17.43
N LEU A 106 -36.55 -12.12 -17.74
CA LEU A 106 -36.05 -11.49 -18.96
C LEU A 106 -35.14 -12.44 -19.76
N ILE A 107 -35.37 -13.75 -19.65
CA ILE A 107 -34.53 -14.76 -20.32
C ILE A 107 -34.55 -14.49 -21.83
N GLU A 108 -33.38 -14.41 -22.46
CA GLU A 108 -33.22 -14.14 -23.90
C GLU A 108 -33.90 -12.83 -24.38
N ALA A 109 -34.21 -11.88 -23.49
CA ALA A 109 -34.80 -10.60 -23.87
C ALA A 109 -33.78 -9.69 -24.57
N GLN A 110 -34.26 -8.85 -25.49
CA GLN A 110 -33.44 -7.88 -26.23
C GLN A 110 -33.61 -6.49 -25.62
N LEU A 111 -32.66 -6.06 -24.79
CA LEU A 111 -32.63 -4.75 -24.13
C LEU A 111 -31.59 -3.80 -24.75
N VAL A 112 -31.16 -4.05 -25.98
CA VAL A 112 -30.14 -3.22 -26.65
C VAL A 112 -30.57 -1.75 -26.65
N LYS A 113 -29.70 -0.87 -26.12
CA LYS A 113 -29.96 0.57 -25.96
C LYS A 113 -31.17 0.96 -25.09
N ALA A 114 -31.73 0.02 -24.31
CA ALA A 114 -32.79 0.34 -23.36
C ALA A 114 -32.29 1.26 -22.24
N ILE A 115 -33.19 2.07 -21.68
CA ILE A 115 -32.92 2.92 -20.53
C ILE A 115 -33.49 2.21 -19.31
N LEU A 116 -32.63 1.85 -18.36
CA LEU A 116 -32.94 1.12 -17.14
C LEU A 116 -32.30 1.85 -15.92
N ALA A 117 -32.19 3.17 -16.01
CA ALA A 117 -31.61 3.96 -14.94
C ALA A 117 -32.49 3.87 -13.68
N GLU A 118 -31.89 3.59 -12.54
CA GLU A 118 -32.59 3.46 -11.25
C GLU A 118 -33.72 2.41 -11.25
N THR A 119 -33.69 1.45 -12.19
CA THR A 119 -34.62 0.32 -12.24
C THR A 119 -34.30 -0.70 -11.14
N ILE A 120 -35.34 -1.27 -10.53
CA ILE A 120 -35.20 -2.36 -9.56
C ILE A 120 -35.27 -3.70 -10.31
N LEU A 121 -34.17 -4.42 -10.37
CA LEU A 121 -33.98 -5.75 -11.00
C LEU A 121 -33.61 -6.81 -9.95
N GLU A 122 -33.90 -6.57 -8.67
CA GLU A 122 -33.70 -7.52 -7.58
C GLU A 122 -34.19 -8.92 -7.99
N ALA A 123 -33.30 -9.91 -7.89
CA ALA A 123 -33.58 -11.32 -8.19
C ALA A 123 -34.20 -11.57 -9.58
N ALA A 124 -34.06 -10.63 -10.53
CA ALA A 124 -34.53 -10.80 -11.89
C ALA A 124 -33.66 -11.82 -12.64
N ASN A 125 -34.26 -12.51 -13.61
CA ASN A 125 -33.57 -13.49 -14.45
C ASN A 125 -33.29 -12.90 -15.83
N LEU A 126 -32.07 -12.40 -16.02
CA LEU A 126 -31.50 -11.83 -17.24
C LEU A 126 -30.63 -12.85 -18.02
N ASN A 127 -30.78 -14.14 -17.76
CA ASN A 127 -29.95 -15.15 -18.42
C ASN A 127 -30.08 -15.05 -19.94
N TYR A 128 -28.95 -15.01 -20.65
CA TYR A 128 -28.87 -14.88 -22.11
C TYR A 128 -29.50 -13.59 -22.68
N ALA A 129 -29.86 -12.62 -21.84
CA ALA A 129 -30.38 -11.34 -22.31
C ALA A 129 -29.27 -10.50 -22.98
N ASP A 130 -29.67 -9.68 -23.95
CA ASP A 130 -28.77 -8.72 -24.59
C ASP A 130 -29.06 -7.30 -24.08
N LEU A 131 -28.19 -6.80 -23.22
CA LEU A 131 -28.22 -5.45 -22.65
C LEU A 131 -27.16 -4.53 -23.29
N SER A 132 -26.67 -4.87 -24.48
CA SER A 132 -25.61 -4.09 -25.13
C SER A 132 -26.01 -2.62 -25.25
N ARG A 133 -25.13 -1.71 -24.81
CA ARG A 133 -25.34 -0.26 -24.81
C ARG A 133 -26.56 0.23 -24.02
N ALA A 134 -27.12 -0.61 -23.15
CA ALA A 134 -28.19 -0.20 -22.25
C ALA A 134 -27.65 0.70 -21.12
N ASN A 135 -28.51 1.54 -20.56
CA ASN A 135 -28.18 2.39 -19.42
C ASN A 135 -28.79 1.82 -18.14
N LEU A 136 -27.97 1.17 -17.30
CA LEU A 136 -28.31 0.66 -15.96
C LEU A 136 -27.66 1.50 -14.85
N CYS A 137 -27.40 2.79 -15.09
CA CYS A 137 -26.84 3.67 -14.05
C CYS A 137 -27.71 3.60 -12.78
N LYS A 138 -27.09 3.30 -11.64
CA LYS A 138 -27.75 3.13 -10.33
C LYS A 138 -28.88 2.09 -10.27
N ALA A 139 -28.96 1.17 -11.23
CA ALA A 139 -29.94 0.09 -11.17
C ALA A 139 -29.59 -0.88 -10.01
N ASP A 140 -30.62 -1.48 -9.42
CA ASP A 140 -30.47 -2.51 -8.40
C ASP A 140 -30.62 -3.90 -9.01
N LEU A 141 -29.51 -4.59 -9.26
CA LEU A 141 -29.45 -5.97 -9.72
C LEU A 141 -29.08 -6.95 -8.60
N HIS A 142 -29.34 -6.63 -7.33
CA HIS A 142 -28.95 -7.54 -6.26
C HIS A 142 -29.57 -8.93 -6.48
N ASN A 143 -28.76 -9.98 -6.25
CA ASN A 143 -29.14 -11.38 -6.47
C ASN A 143 -29.71 -11.71 -7.87
N ALA A 144 -29.58 -10.83 -8.86
CA ALA A 144 -30.03 -11.11 -10.22
C ALA A 144 -29.20 -12.24 -10.85
N SER A 145 -29.78 -12.95 -11.80
CA SER A 145 -29.09 -13.97 -12.60
C SER A 145 -28.93 -13.47 -14.02
N GLY A 146 -27.70 -13.20 -14.44
CA GLY A 146 -27.32 -12.82 -15.80
C GLY A 146 -26.30 -13.79 -16.41
N LEU A 147 -26.50 -15.09 -16.24
CA LEU A 147 -25.66 -16.13 -16.84
C LEU A 147 -25.58 -15.91 -18.36
N LYS A 148 -24.35 -15.71 -18.87
CA LYS A 148 -24.10 -15.45 -20.30
C LYS A 148 -24.90 -14.27 -20.88
N ALA A 149 -25.29 -13.30 -20.06
CA ALA A 149 -25.85 -12.06 -20.56
C ALA A 149 -24.80 -11.28 -21.35
N VAL A 150 -25.24 -10.51 -22.35
CA VAL A 150 -24.39 -9.62 -23.14
C VAL A 150 -24.58 -8.20 -22.61
N LEU A 151 -23.50 -7.60 -22.10
CA LEU A 151 -23.45 -6.27 -21.49
C LEU A 151 -22.33 -5.42 -22.14
N ILE A 152 -22.12 -5.60 -23.44
CA ILE A 152 -21.08 -4.88 -24.19
C ILE A 152 -21.44 -3.40 -24.24
N GLU A 153 -20.48 -2.53 -23.89
CA GLU A 153 -20.66 -1.07 -23.81
C GLU A 153 -21.83 -0.63 -22.88
N THR A 154 -22.25 -1.48 -21.93
CA THR A 154 -23.37 -1.16 -21.03
C THR A 154 -22.92 -0.19 -19.92
N HIS A 155 -23.80 0.76 -19.56
CA HIS A 155 -23.54 1.68 -18.46
C HIS A 155 -24.10 1.15 -17.14
N LEU A 156 -23.23 0.83 -16.18
CA LEU A 156 -23.56 0.26 -14.86
C LEU A 156 -22.96 1.10 -13.72
N SER A 157 -22.64 2.37 -13.99
CA SER A 157 -22.04 3.24 -12.97
C SER A 157 -22.96 3.34 -11.75
N GLN A 158 -22.39 3.13 -10.56
CA GLN A 158 -23.12 3.12 -9.28
C GLN A 158 -24.25 2.07 -9.17
N ALA A 159 -24.31 1.09 -10.06
CA ALA A 159 -25.29 0.00 -9.95
C ALA A 159 -24.93 -0.97 -8.82
N THR A 160 -25.94 -1.63 -8.25
CA THR A 160 -25.76 -2.69 -7.26
C THR A 160 -25.90 -4.04 -7.94
N LEU A 161 -24.86 -4.86 -7.93
CA LEU A 161 -24.82 -6.24 -8.41
C LEU A 161 -24.48 -7.22 -7.28
N LYS A 162 -24.69 -6.82 -6.03
CA LYS A 162 -24.37 -7.63 -4.84
C LYS A 162 -25.00 -9.02 -4.92
N GLY A 163 -24.18 -10.05 -4.76
CA GLY A 163 -24.61 -11.46 -4.81
C GLY A 163 -25.14 -11.93 -6.18
N ALA A 164 -25.08 -11.09 -7.21
CA ALA A 164 -25.61 -11.42 -8.53
C ALA A 164 -24.73 -12.48 -9.24
N ASN A 165 -25.35 -13.29 -10.09
CA ASN A 165 -24.64 -14.29 -10.88
C ASN A 165 -24.57 -13.87 -12.35
N PHE A 166 -23.43 -13.31 -12.73
CA PHE A 166 -23.08 -12.93 -14.11
C PHE A 166 -21.92 -13.79 -14.64
N SER A 167 -21.85 -15.06 -14.22
CA SER A 167 -20.83 -15.97 -14.74
C SER A 167 -20.94 -16.08 -16.27
N LYS A 168 -19.79 -16.08 -16.96
CA LYS A 168 -19.68 -16.12 -18.43
C LYS A 168 -20.40 -14.98 -19.18
N ALA A 169 -20.78 -13.90 -18.50
CA ALA A 169 -21.34 -12.72 -19.16
C ALA A 169 -20.25 -11.92 -19.90
N LEU A 170 -20.67 -11.08 -20.85
CA LEU A 170 -19.79 -10.26 -21.67
C LEU A 170 -19.95 -8.78 -21.29
N PHE A 171 -19.03 -8.22 -20.51
CA PHE A 171 -18.95 -6.83 -20.08
C PHE A 171 -17.88 -6.02 -20.83
N SER A 172 -17.43 -6.48 -22.01
CA SER A 172 -16.39 -5.77 -22.75
C SER A 172 -16.80 -4.31 -22.97
N GLU A 173 -15.89 -3.38 -22.66
CA GLU A 173 -16.12 -1.92 -22.73
C GLU A 173 -17.26 -1.36 -21.84
N ALA A 174 -17.78 -2.16 -20.89
CA ALA A 174 -18.80 -1.68 -19.94
C ALA A 174 -18.24 -0.65 -18.94
N THR A 175 -19.10 0.23 -18.42
CA THR A 175 -18.74 1.19 -17.36
C THR A 175 -19.34 0.78 -16.02
N LEU A 176 -18.52 0.28 -15.11
CA LEU A 176 -18.88 -0.15 -13.75
C LEU A 176 -18.32 0.78 -12.67
N ARG A 177 -18.07 2.05 -12.99
CA ARG A 177 -17.47 3.01 -12.04
C ARG A 177 -18.29 3.07 -10.74
N SER A 178 -17.63 2.82 -9.61
CA SER A 178 -18.24 2.80 -8.27
C SER A 178 -19.44 1.85 -8.13
N ALA A 179 -19.55 0.82 -8.97
CA ALA A 179 -20.59 -0.20 -8.82
C ALA A 179 -20.29 -1.13 -7.64
N ASP A 180 -21.33 -1.66 -6.99
CA ASP A 180 -21.20 -2.65 -5.92
C ASP A 180 -21.37 -4.06 -6.49
N LEU A 181 -20.28 -4.80 -6.63
CA LEU A 181 -20.24 -6.20 -7.05
C LEU A 181 -19.83 -7.14 -5.90
N THR A 182 -20.08 -6.74 -4.65
CA THR A 182 -19.76 -7.57 -3.49
C THR A 182 -20.41 -8.95 -3.60
N GLU A 183 -19.61 -10.00 -3.34
CA GLU A 183 -20.07 -11.40 -3.39
C GLU A 183 -20.64 -11.85 -4.77
N ALA A 184 -20.52 -11.04 -5.82
CA ALA A 184 -21.01 -11.37 -7.14
C ALA A 184 -20.20 -12.52 -7.77
N ASN A 185 -20.86 -13.35 -8.56
CA ASN A 185 -20.21 -14.37 -9.36
C ASN A 185 -20.02 -13.88 -10.81
N LEU A 186 -18.78 -13.58 -11.16
CA LEU A 186 -18.31 -13.16 -12.49
C LEU A 186 -17.34 -14.19 -13.08
N SER A 187 -17.38 -15.44 -12.60
CA SER A 187 -16.46 -16.47 -13.07
C SER A 187 -16.57 -16.65 -14.59
N LYS A 188 -15.42 -16.63 -15.28
CA LYS A 188 -15.32 -16.70 -16.74
C LYS A 188 -16.03 -15.58 -17.50
N ALA A 189 -16.41 -14.48 -16.84
CA ALA A 189 -16.91 -13.31 -17.53
C ALA A 189 -15.79 -12.61 -18.31
N ASP A 190 -16.16 -11.92 -19.38
CA ASP A 190 -15.25 -11.05 -20.12
C ASP A 190 -15.50 -9.61 -19.70
N LEU A 191 -14.51 -8.97 -19.08
CA LEU A 191 -14.51 -7.56 -18.67
C LEU A 191 -13.38 -6.80 -19.38
N SER A 192 -12.95 -7.26 -20.56
CA SER A 192 -11.88 -6.60 -21.32
C SER A 192 -12.25 -5.14 -21.61
N PHE A 193 -11.31 -4.22 -21.43
CA PHE A 193 -11.51 -2.77 -21.62
C PHE A 193 -12.61 -2.14 -20.72
N ALA A 194 -13.14 -2.86 -19.74
CA ALA A 194 -14.17 -2.32 -18.85
C ALA A 194 -13.59 -1.24 -17.92
N ASN A 195 -14.39 -0.21 -17.63
CA ASN A 195 -14.05 0.82 -16.66
C ASN A 195 -14.68 0.49 -15.29
N CYS A 196 -13.88 -0.01 -14.38
CA CYS A 196 -14.24 -0.46 -13.04
C CYS A 196 -13.58 0.41 -11.94
N ILE A 197 -13.25 1.67 -12.24
CA ILE A 197 -12.66 2.59 -11.25
C ILE A 197 -13.53 2.64 -9.98
N GLU A 198 -12.90 2.47 -8.82
CA GLU A 198 -13.56 2.50 -7.50
C GLU A 198 -14.71 1.48 -7.33
N ALA A 199 -14.83 0.49 -8.22
CA ALA A 199 -15.83 -0.56 -8.09
C ALA A 199 -15.51 -1.50 -6.92
N ASN A 200 -16.53 -2.01 -6.27
CA ASN A 200 -16.37 -2.91 -5.13
C ASN A 200 -16.60 -4.36 -5.53
N PHE A 201 -15.53 -5.14 -5.64
CA PHE A 201 -15.53 -6.58 -5.91
C PHE A 201 -15.24 -7.41 -4.65
N SER A 202 -15.35 -6.84 -3.44
CA SER A 202 -14.97 -7.56 -2.22
C SER A 202 -15.69 -8.90 -2.12
N SER A 203 -14.93 -9.97 -1.88
CA SER A 203 -15.41 -11.36 -1.84
C SER A 203 -16.10 -11.86 -3.13
N ALA A 204 -15.97 -11.17 -4.26
CA ALA A 204 -16.51 -11.61 -5.53
C ALA A 204 -15.72 -12.80 -6.11
N ASN A 205 -16.35 -13.53 -7.04
CA ASN A 205 -15.71 -14.61 -7.77
C ASN A 205 -15.44 -14.19 -9.23
N LEU A 206 -14.19 -13.86 -9.53
CA LEU A 206 -13.65 -13.58 -10.87
C LEU A 206 -12.77 -14.73 -11.39
N THR A 207 -12.96 -15.96 -10.91
CA THR A 207 -12.16 -17.12 -11.33
C THR A 207 -12.21 -17.27 -12.86
N LYS A 208 -11.04 -17.26 -13.50
CA LYS A 208 -10.87 -17.38 -14.95
C LYS A 208 -11.61 -16.33 -15.78
N SER A 209 -11.92 -15.15 -15.22
CA SER A 209 -12.43 -14.03 -16.01
C SER A 209 -11.32 -13.42 -16.88
N ILE A 210 -11.72 -12.57 -17.82
CA ILE A 210 -10.83 -11.80 -18.68
C ILE A 210 -10.97 -10.34 -18.27
N LEU A 211 -9.86 -9.68 -17.96
CA LEU A 211 -9.74 -8.28 -17.55
C LEU A 211 -8.66 -7.56 -18.38
N ILE A 212 -8.40 -8.03 -19.60
CA ILE A 212 -7.35 -7.45 -20.45
C ILE A 212 -7.66 -5.97 -20.68
N GLU A 213 -6.68 -5.11 -20.38
CA GLU A 213 -6.81 -3.64 -20.48
C GLU A 213 -8.00 -3.03 -19.70
N ALA A 214 -8.54 -3.75 -18.71
CA ALA A 214 -9.56 -3.20 -17.83
C ALA A 214 -8.96 -2.16 -16.87
N ASN A 215 -9.75 -1.14 -16.53
CA ASN A 215 -9.36 -0.11 -15.58
C ASN A 215 -10.03 -0.36 -14.22
N LEU A 216 -9.28 -0.88 -13.25
CA LEU A 216 -9.70 -1.13 -11.88
C LEU A 216 -8.98 -0.22 -10.87
N ARG A 217 -8.58 0.99 -11.27
CA ARG A 217 -7.87 1.92 -10.36
C ARG A 217 -8.69 2.19 -9.10
N GLY A 218 -8.08 1.99 -7.94
CA GLY A 218 -8.74 2.18 -6.64
C GLY A 218 -9.90 1.23 -6.36
N ALA A 219 -10.05 0.13 -7.12
CA ALA A 219 -11.11 -0.84 -6.87
C ALA A 219 -10.89 -1.57 -5.53
N HIS A 220 -11.98 -1.99 -4.89
CA HIS A 220 -11.93 -2.83 -3.69
C HIS A 220 -12.04 -4.29 -4.10
N LEU A 221 -10.96 -5.05 -3.95
CA LEU A 221 -10.81 -6.45 -4.37
C LEU A 221 -10.46 -7.36 -3.17
N ARG A 222 -10.68 -6.91 -1.93
CA ARG A 222 -10.36 -7.69 -0.73
C ARG A 222 -11.06 -9.05 -0.75
N GLY A 223 -10.30 -10.13 -0.54
CA GLY A 223 -10.84 -11.50 -0.48
C GLY A 223 -11.40 -12.02 -1.81
N THR A 224 -11.19 -11.32 -2.92
CA THR A 224 -11.72 -11.72 -4.23
C THR A 224 -11.02 -12.97 -4.76
N SER A 225 -11.78 -13.90 -5.35
CA SER A 225 -11.20 -15.02 -6.10
C SER A 225 -10.87 -14.58 -7.53
N LEU A 226 -9.59 -14.40 -7.82
CA LEU A 226 -9.01 -14.05 -9.13
C LEU A 226 -8.20 -15.22 -9.72
N LYS A 227 -8.47 -16.46 -9.26
CA LYS A 227 -7.71 -17.65 -9.66
C LYS A 227 -7.73 -17.82 -11.19
N GLY A 228 -6.55 -17.84 -11.81
CA GLY A 228 -6.40 -18.00 -13.26
C GLY A 228 -7.02 -16.88 -14.09
N VAL A 229 -7.19 -15.68 -13.52
CA VAL A 229 -7.65 -14.50 -14.27
C VAL A 229 -6.64 -14.09 -15.34
N SER A 230 -7.12 -13.56 -16.47
CA SER A 230 -6.27 -12.94 -17.49
C SER A 230 -6.43 -11.42 -17.44
N ALA A 231 -5.51 -10.71 -16.81
CA ALA A 231 -5.55 -9.27 -16.59
C ALA A 231 -4.31 -8.54 -17.16
N SER A 232 -3.77 -9.05 -18.28
CA SER A 232 -2.67 -8.39 -18.98
C SER A 232 -3.00 -6.93 -19.30
N ARG A 233 -2.06 -6.03 -19.02
CA ARG A 233 -2.19 -4.57 -19.23
C ARG A 233 -3.36 -3.92 -18.49
N ALA A 234 -3.96 -4.59 -17.51
CA ALA A 234 -4.99 -3.98 -16.67
C ALA A 234 -4.37 -2.92 -15.75
N SER A 235 -5.16 -1.90 -15.39
CA SER A 235 -4.76 -0.86 -14.45
C SER A 235 -5.40 -1.08 -13.09
N LEU A 236 -4.63 -1.48 -12.09
CA LEU A 236 -5.02 -1.74 -10.70
C LEU A 236 -4.31 -0.82 -9.69
N GLY A 237 -3.72 0.29 -10.14
CA GLY A 237 -3.02 1.24 -9.27
C GLY A 237 -3.89 1.68 -8.08
N GLY A 238 -3.34 1.62 -6.87
CA GLY A 238 -4.02 1.97 -5.62
C GLY A 238 -5.21 1.07 -5.23
N ALA A 239 -5.41 -0.08 -5.88
CA ALA A 239 -6.47 -1.01 -5.52
C ALA A 239 -6.17 -1.76 -4.21
N ASP A 240 -7.22 -2.16 -3.49
CA ASP A 240 -7.13 -3.01 -2.29
C ASP A 240 -7.35 -4.48 -2.67
N LEU A 241 -6.28 -5.25 -2.78
CA LEU A 241 -6.25 -6.68 -3.11
C LEU A 241 -5.89 -7.56 -1.89
N ARG A 242 -6.04 -7.04 -0.67
CA ARG A 242 -5.70 -7.81 0.54
C ARG A 242 -6.45 -9.14 0.56
N GLU A 243 -5.76 -10.21 0.94
CA GLU A 243 -6.35 -11.55 1.07
C GLU A 243 -6.97 -12.09 -0.25
N ALA A 244 -6.71 -11.47 -1.41
CA ALA A 244 -7.20 -11.93 -2.70
C ALA A 244 -6.46 -13.20 -3.17
N VAL A 245 -7.15 -14.03 -3.97
CA VAL A 245 -6.60 -15.28 -4.50
C VAL A 245 -6.31 -15.13 -5.99
N LEU A 246 -5.07 -14.81 -6.35
CA LEU A 246 -4.55 -14.65 -7.71
C LEU A 246 -3.73 -15.85 -8.20
N SER A 247 -3.80 -17.02 -7.54
CA SER A 247 -3.02 -18.20 -7.95
C SER A 247 -3.20 -18.52 -9.44
N GLY A 248 -2.10 -18.67 -10.18
CA GLY A 248 -2.10 -18.92 -11.63
C GLY A 248 -2.62 -17.79 -12.51
N ALA A 249 -2.78 -16.57 -11.99
CA ALA A 249 -3.22 -15.41 -12.77
C ALA A 249 -2.17 -14.99 -13.82
N THR A 250 -2.64 -14.47 -14.96
CA THR A 250 -1.80 -13.81 -15.96
C THR A 250 -1.95 -12.29 -15.81
N LEU A 251 -0.86 -11.64 -15.43
CA LEU A 251 -0.75 -10.24 -14.99
C LEU A 251 0.40 -9.53 -15.76
N ILE A 252 0.64 -9.93 -17.01
CA ILE A 252 1.71 -9.37 -17.84
C ILE A 252 1.46 -7.88 -18.08
N GLU A 253 2.49 -7.03 -17.89
CA GLU A 253 2.41 -5.57 -18.04
C GLU A 253 1.30 -4.91 -17.20
N VAL A 254 0.84 -5.56 -16.13
CA VAL A 254 -0.19 -5.00 -15.26
C VAL A 254 0.34 -3.79 -14.49
N ASP A 255 -0.49 -2.77 -14.28
CA ASP A 255 -0.17 -1.66 -13.38
C ASP A 255 -0.76 -1.92 -12.00
N LEU A 256 0.09 -2.16 -11.00
CA LEU A 256 -0.25 -2.39 -9.60
C LEU A 256 0.40 -1.34 -8.67
N ILE A 257 0.80 -0.19 -9.22
CA ILE A 257 1.51 0.84 -8.46
C ILE A 257 0.71 1.25 -7.22
N LYS A 258 1.37 1.22 -6.05
CA LYS A 258 0.79 1.59 -4.74
C LYS A 258 -0.48 0.82 -4.34
N SER A 259 -0.73 -0.35 -4.94
CA SER A 259 -1.80 -1.24 -4.50
C SER A 259 -1.41 -2.04 -3.26
N ASP A 260 -2.40 -2.56 -2.53
CA ASP A 260 -2.18 -3.38 -1.34
C ASP A 260 -2.59 -4.84 -1.61
N LEU A 261 -1.60 -5.72 -1.71
CA LEU A 261 -1.71 -7.16 -1.92
C LEU A 261 -1.35 -7.94 -0.64
N SER A 262 -1.42 -7.33 0.54
CA SER A 262 -1.03 -8.00 1.79
C SER A 262 -1.82 -9.30 1.98
N LYS A 263 -1.11 -10.38 2.34
CA LYS A 263 -1.66 -11.74 2.55
C LYS A 263 -2.38 -12.33 1.33
N SER A 264 -2.21 -11.78 0.13
CA SER A 264 -2.77 -12.36 -1.08
C SER A 264 -2.00 -13.62 -1.50
N ASN A 265 -2.63 -14.46 -2.33
CA ASN A 265 -2.00 -15.62 -2.95
C ASN A 265 -1.78 -15.38 -4.44
N LEU A 266 -0.55 -15.12 -4.83
CA LEU A 266 -0.05 -14.98 -6.20
C LEU A 266 0.76 -16.21 -6.66
N SER A 267 0.66 -17.36 -5.99
CA SER A 267 1.42 -18.56 -6.36
C SER A 267 1.20 -18.93 -7.84
N HIS A 268 2.28 -19.29 -8.54
CA HIS A 268 2.27 -19.62 -9.97
C HIS A 268 1.71 -18.54 -10.92
N SER A 269 1.59 -17.29 -10.48
CA SER A 269 1.13 -16.20 -11.36
C SER A 269 2.24 -15.70 -12.28
N ILE A 270 1.86 -15.04 -13.38
CA ILE A 270 2.76 -14.47 -14.38
C ILE A 270 2.65 -12.95 -14.34
N LEU A 271 3.61 -12.28 -13.73
CA LEU A 271 3.74 -10.83 -13.55
C LEU A 271 4.88 -10.23 -14.40
N LYS A 272 5.17 -10.80 -15.57
CA LYS A 272 6.24 -10.27 -16.45
C LYS A 272 6.00 -8.81 -16.77
N GLU A 273 7.04 -8.00 -16.66
CA GLU A 273 7.01 -6.55 -16.97
C GLU A 273 5.93 -5.78 -16.18
N ALA A 274 5.46 -6.34 -15.05
CA ALA A 274 4.46 -5.69 -14.21
C ALA A 274 5.03 -4.45 -13.51
N LYS A 275 4.22 -3.40 -13.40
CA LYS A 275 4.55 -2.18 -12.65
C LYS A 275 4.07 -2.34 -11.21
N LEU A 276 4.98 -2.66 -10.31
CA LEU A 276 4.73 -2.96 -8.91
C LEU A 276 5.38 -1.91 -7.97
N SER A 277 5.73 -0.73 -8.49
CA SER A 277 6.41 0.29 -7.69
C SER A 277 5.55 0.74 -6.49
N GLY A 278 6.13 0.67 -5.29
CA GLY A 278 5.47 1.02 -4.03
C GLY A 278 4.31 0.09 -3.64
N VAL A 279 4.20 -1.10 -4.23
CA VAL A 279 3.18 -2.09 -3.87
C VAL A 279 3.42 -2.63 -2.46
N VAL A 280 2.34 -2.95 -1.73
CA VAL A 280 2.42 -3.63 -0.43
C VAL A 280 2.12 -5.11 -0.62
N LEU A 281 3.10 -5.98 -0.39
CA LEU A 281 3.04 -7.43 -0.54
C LEU A 281 3.30 -8.16 0.79
N VAL A 282 3.07 -7.48 1.92
CA VAL A 282 3.34 -8.02 3.26
C VAL A 282 2.63 -9.36 3.45
N LYS A 283 3.40 -10.42 3.76
CA LYS A 283 2.90 -11.79 3.92
C LYS A 283 2.19 -12.39 2.69
N ALA A 284 2.40 -11.84 1.50
CA ALA A 284 1.87 -12.42 0.28
C ALA A 284 2.61 -13.71 -0.09
N ASP A 285 1.90 -14.64 -0.73
CA ASP A 285 2.46 -15.86 -1.28
C ASP A 285 2.70 -15.68 -2.79
N LEU A 286 3.96 -15.57 -3.20
CA LEU A 286 4.43 -15.47 -4.58
C LEU A 286 5.23 -16.72 -4.99
N THR A 287 4.99 -17.87 -4.36
CA THR A 287 5.71 -19.10 -4.68
C THR A 287 5.58 -19.44 -6.17
N HIS A 288 6.71 -19.74 -6.81
CA HIS A 288 6.77 -20.02 -8.26
C HIS A 288 6.20 -18.90 -9.18
N ALA A 289 6.02 -17.67 -8.69
CA ALA A 289 5.57 -16.57 -9.53
C ALA A 289 6.66 -16.16 -10.52
N ASP A 290 6.25 -15.68 -11.69
CA ASP A 290 7.15 -15.16 -12.73
C ASP A 290 7.10 -13.63 -12.73
N LEU A 291 8.12 -13.00 -12.16
CA LEU A 291 8.29 -11.54 -12.02
C LEU A 291 9.38 -11.02 -12.95
N THR A 292 9.68 -11.74 -14.03
CA THR A 292 10.73 -11.37 -15.00
C THR A 292 10.52 -9.93 -15.48
N GLU A 293 11.55 -9.10 -15.38
CA GLU A 293 11.55 -7.67 -15.78
C GLU A 293 10.46 -6.81 -15.09
N ALA A 294 9.89 -7.27 -13.98
CA ALA A 294 8.94 -6.47 -13.21
C ALA A 294 9.63 -5.33 -12.42
N ASP A 295 8.89 -4.24 -12.19
CA ASP A 295 9.36 -3.10 -11.38
C ASP A 295 8.79 -3.17 -9.96
N LEU A 296 9.55 -3.71 -9.01
CA LEU A 296 9.26 -3.77 -7.58
C LEU A 296 9.95 -2.65 -6.78
N SER A 297 10.34 -1.55 -7.43
CA SER A 297 11.00 -0.44 -6.73
C SER A 297 10.15 0.07 -5.57
N THR A 298 10.75 0.27 -4.40
CA THR A 298 10.06 0.73 -3.16
C THR A 298 8.92 -0.19 -2.67
N ALA A 299 8.81 -1.43 -3.18
CA ALA A 299 7.81 -2.39 -2.73
C ALA A 299 8.06 -2.86 -1.29
N ASP A 300 6.99 -3.07 -0.52
CA ASP A 300 7.06 -3.72 0.79
C ASP A 300 6.79 -5.23 0.65
N LEU A 301 7.86 -6.03 0.64
CA LEU A 301 7.81 -7.48 0.53
C LEU A 301 7.99 -8.17 1.89
N ASN A 302 7.87 -7.44 3.00
CA ASN A 302 8.17 -7.99 4.32
C ASN A 302 7.35 -9.25 4.60
N ARG A 303 8.04 -10.33 5.00
CA ARG A 303 7.43 -11.65 5.27
C ARG A 303 6.73 -12.29 4.08
N ALA A 304 6.94 -11.81 2.86
CA ALA A 304 6.42 -12.44 1.66
C ALA A 304 7.15 -13.76 1.38
N ASN A 305 6.49 -14.68 0.69
CA ASN A 305 7.09 -15.92 0.24
C ASN A 305 7.32 -15.89 -1.27
N LEU A 306 8.56 -15.69 -1.70
CA LEU A 306 9.02 -15.69 -3.09
C LEU A 306 9.80 -16.98 -3.42
N SER A 307 9.62 -18.06 -2.66
CA SER A 307 10.40 -19.28 -2.92
C SER A 307 10.14 -19.80 -4.33
N GLN A 308 11.23 -20.14 -5.01
CA GLN A 308 11.26 -20.57 -6.41
C GLN A 308 10.63 -19.57 -7.42
N ALA A 309 10.49 -18.29 -7.05
CA ALA A 309 10.04 -17.26 -7.97
C ALA A 309 11.11 -16.91 -9.01
N GLN A 310 10.69 -16.52 -10.21
CA GLN A 310 11.57 -15.98 -11.24
C GLN A 310 11.63 -14.46 -11.11
N LEU A 311 12.76 -13.91 -10.70
CA LEU A 311 13.02 -12.48 -10.52
C LEU A 311 14.11 -11.99 -11.48
N THR A 312 14.22 -12.61 -12.66
CA THR A 312 15.24 -12.27 -13.65
C THR A 312 15.00 -10.86 -14.18
N GLY A 313 16.00 -9.99 -14.12
CA GLY A 313 15.88 -8.60 -14.58
C GLY A 313 14.94 -7.72 -13.73
N THR A 314 14.47 -8.19 -12.57
CA THR A 314 13.53 -7.43 -11.75
C THR A 314 14.20 -6.23 -11.07
N ASN A 315 13.52 -5.09 -11.03
CA ASN A 315 13.98 -3.92 -10.28
C ASN A 315 13.47 -3.99 -8.83
N LEU A 316 14.37 -4.22 -7.87
CA LEU A 316 14.07 -4.29 -6.44
C LEU A 316 14.60 -3.07 -5.66
N THR A 317 14.98 -2.00 -6.36
CA THR A 317 15.57 -0.79 -5.76
C THR A 317 14.74 -0.28 -4.59
N ARG A 318 15.35 -0.11 -3.42
CA ARG A 318 14.71 0.36 -2.17
C ARG A 318 13.51 -0.47 -1.70
N SER A 319 13.39 -1.72 -2.14
CA SER A 319 12.36 -2.63 -1.63
C SER A 319 12.68 -3.12 -0.22
N LEU A 320 11.64 -3.41 0.56
CA LEU A 320 11.76 -3.95 1.92
C LEU A 320 11.64 -5.47 1.86
N LEU A 321 12.73 -6.18 2.16
CA LEU A 321 12.80 -7.65 2.11
C LEU A 321 12.88 -8.30 3.50
N VAL A 322 12.50 -7.62 4.57
CA VAL A 322 12.66 -8.13 5.95
C VAL A 322 11.84 -9.41 6.15
N ASN A 323 12.51 -10.48 6.60
CA ASN A 323 11.93 -11.81 6.81
C ASN A 323 11.30 -12.45 5.55
N THR A 324 11.77 -12.07 4.36
CA THR A 324 11.24 -12.59 3.08
C THR A 324 11.86 -13.94 2.75
N ASN A 325 11.06 -14.87 2.22
CA ASN A 325 11.58 -16.14 1.74
C ASN A 325 11.94 -16.06 0.25
N LEU A 326 13.23 -16.12 -0.10
CA LEU A 326 13.73 -16.16 -1.48
C LEU A 326 14.37 -17.51 -1.83
N GLU A 327 14.09 -18.57 -1.06
CA GLU A 327 14.69 -19.89 -1.27
C GLU A 327 14.49 -20.38 -2.71
N GLY A 328 15.59 -20.68 -3.41
CA GLY A 328 15.53 -21.16 -4.80
C GLY A 328 15.07 -20.14 -5.84
N ALA A 329 14.90 -18.86 -5.48
CA ALA A 329 14.49 -17.83 -6.43
C ALA A 329 15.62 -17.49 -7.43
N SER A 330 15.25 -17.10 -8.66
CA SER A 330 16.20 -16.68 -9.70
C SER A 330 16.34 -15.17 -9.73
N LEU A 331 17.49 -14.64 -9.32
CA LEU A 331 17.78 -13.19 -9.24
C LEU A 331 18.74 -12.69 -10.33
N THR A 332 19.04 -13.50 -11.35
CA THR A 332 19.96 -13.09 -12.43
C THR A 332 19.48 -11.80 -13.10
N GLY A 333 20.33 -10.78 -13.13
CA GLY A 333 20.06 -9.47 -13.71
C GLY A 333 19.18 -8.55 -12.86
N ALA A 334 18.80 -8.93 -11.64
CA ALA A 334 18.00 -8.07 -10.77
C ALA A 334 18.81 -6.86 -10.26
N CYS A 335 18.13 -5.75 -9.95
CA CYS A 335 18.73 -4.56 -9.34
C CYS A 335 18.41 -4.48 -7.85
N LEU A 336 19.43 -4.45 -6.99
CA LEU A 336 19.32 -4.48 -5.51
C LEU A 336 19.87 -3.20 -4.84
N GLU A 337 19.81 -2.05 -5.54
CA GLU A 337 20.19 -0.76 -4.97
C GLU A 337 19.41 -0.44 -3.69
N ASP A 338 20.10 -0.07 -2.61
CA ASP A 338 19.52 0.29 -1.31
C ASP A 338 18.60 -0.79 -0.71
N VAL A 339 18.90 -2.07 -0.94
CA VAL A 339 18.15 -3.19 -0.36
C VAL A 339 18.84 -3.72 0.90
N HIS A 340 18.08 -3.83 2.00
CA HIS A 340 18.60 -4.24 3.32
C HIS A 340 17.84 -5.47 3.84
N PRO A 341 18.20 -6.70 3.39
CA PRO A 341 17.65 -7.91 3.99
C PRO A 341 18.18 -8.07 5.42
N ASN A 342 17.47 -8.81 6.26
CA ASN A 342 17.95 -9.20 7.59
C ASN A 342 18.22 -10.71 7.65
N SER A 343 18.76 -11.20 8.76
CA SER A 343 19.04 -12.64 8.91
C SER A 343 17.86 -13.61 8.83
N ALA A 344 16.63 -13.13 9.03
CA ALA A 344 15.45 -13.95 8.84
C ALA A 344 14.98 -13.98 7.38
N THR A 345 15.71 -13.31 6.47
CA THR A 345 15.50 -13.38 5.03
C THR A 345 16.20 -14.63 4.50
N HIS A 346 15.43 -15.56 3.93
CA HIS A 346 15.95 -16.84 3.44
C HIS A 346 16.54 -16.66 2.05
N LEU A 347 17.84 -16.90 1.90
CA LEU A 347 18.60 -16.73 0.65
C LEU A 347 19.26 -18.06 0.21
N GLU A 348 18.86 -19.17 0.80
CA GLU A 348 19.37 -20.49 0.46
C GLU A 348 19.00 -20.84 -0.99
N HIS A 349 19.95 -21.45 -1.71
CA HIS A 349 19.73 -21.95 -3.07
C HIS A 349 19.30 -20.91 -4.11
N VAL A 350 19.42 -19.60 -3.81
CA VAL A 350 19.20 -18.54 -4.80
C VAL A 350 20.09 -18.77 -6.02
N ILE A 351 19.47 -18.66 -7.19
CA ILE A 351 20.13 -18.79 -8.48
C ILE A 351 20.42 -17.38 -8.99
N CYS A 352 21.69 -17.00 -9.04
CA CYS A 352 22.08 -15.68 -9.52
C CYS A 352 23.43 -15.78 -10.23
N ASP A 353 23.44 -15.49 -11.53
CA ASP A 353 24.69 -15.36 -12.29
C ASP A 353 25.32 -13.98 -12.03
N TYR A 354 24.51 -12.92 -12.10
CA TYR A 354 24.92 -11.56 -11.83
C TYR A 354 23.73 -10.72 -11.39
N LEU A 355 24.01 -9.55 -10.82
CA LEU A 355 23.02 -8.55 -10.41
C LEU A 355 23.58 -7.14 -10.59
N TYR A 356 22.76 -6.13 -10.37
CA TYR A 356 23.15 -4.72 -10.37
C TYR A 356 22.97 -4.12 -8.97
N LEU A 357 23.95 -3.35 -8.51
CA LEU A 357 23.91 -2.67 -7.21
C LEU A 357 23.43 -1.21 -7.31
N LYS A 358 23.21 -0.73 -8.54
CA LYS A 358 22.72 0.61 -8.84
C LYS A 358 21.81 0.59 -10.06
N GLY A 359 20.75 1.40 -10.03
CA GLY A 359 19.76 1.48 -11.09
C GLY A 359 20.33 1.82 -12.47
N ASN A 360 19.55 1.53 -13.51
CA ASN A 360 19.97 1.62 -14.92
C ASN A 360 21.14 0.68 -15.25
N ASP A 361 21.09 -0.54 -14.74
CA ASP A 361 22.06 -1.60 -14.99
C ASP A 361 23.52 -1.19 -14.69
N GLN A 362 23.68 -0.36 -13.66
CA GLN A 362 24.99 0.10 -13.20
C GLN A 362 25.51 -0.80 -12.08
N GLU A 363 26.83 -0.80 -11.91
CA GLU A 363 27.50 -1.58 -10.86
C GLU A 363 27.13 -3.07 -10.90
N ARG A 364 27.28 -3.68 -12.09
CA ARG A 364 27.12 -5.13 -12.26
C ARG A 364 28.07 -5.87 -11.31
N HIS A 365 27.53 -6.84 -10.57
CA HIS A 365 28.29 -7.74 -9.71
C HIS A 365 27.98 -9.22 -10.03
N PRO A 366 29.01 -10.09 -10.19
CA PRO A 366 30.41 -9.71 -10.35
C PRO A 366 30.59 -8.83 -11.60
N GLN A 367 31.68 -8.05 -11.68
CA GLN A 367 31.89 -7.13 -12.81
C GLN A 367 31.92 -7.86 -14.16
N THR A 368 32.39 -9.11 -14.17
CA THR A 368 32.38 -10.01 -15.33
C THR A 368 32.05 -11.44 -14.89
N GLY A 369 31.53 -12.27 -15.79
CA GLY A 369 31.22 -13.67 -15.50
C GLY A 369 29.98 -13.87 -14.62
N SER A 370 29.93 -15.04 -13.98
CA SER A 370 28.89 -15.43 -13.02
C SER A 370 29.46 -15.54 -11.60
N PHE A 371 28.62 -15.39 -10.57
CA PHE A 371 28.99 -15.70 -9.20
C PHE A 371 29.51 -17.13 -9.08
N LEU A 372 30.56 -17.30 -8.28
CA LEU A 372 30.99 -18.62 -7.84
C LEU A 372 30.03 -19.16 -6.78
N PRO A 373 29.95 -20.50 -6.58
CA PRO A 373 29.11 -21.09 -5.54
C PRO A 373 29.41 -20.46 -4.16
N GLY A 374 28.38 -19.91 -3.51
CA GLY A 374 28.49 -19.27 -2.20
C GLY A 374 28.81 -17.78 -2.22
N GLU A 375 29.31 -17.22 -3.34
CA GLU A 375 29.76 -15.83 -3.42
C GLU A 375 28.61 -14.83 -3.34
N PHE A 376 27.45 -15.18 -3.93
CA PHE A 376 26.24 -14.37 -3.83
C PHE A 376 25.84 -14.12 -2.37
N GLN A 377 25.90 -15.15 -1.51
CA GLN A 377 25.56 -15.03 -0.10
C GLN A 377 26.50 -14.08 0.66
N LEU A 378 27.77 -13.96 0.23
CA LEU A 378 28.75 -13.06 0.83
C LEU A 378 28.38 -11.58 0.67
N LEU A 379 27.64 -11.22 -0.39
CA LEU A 379 27.17 -9.84 -0.59
C LEU A 379 26.30 -9.35 0.57
N PHE A 380 25.52 -10.26 1.15
CA PHE A 380 24.62 -9.95 2.24
C PHE A 380 25.22 -10.31 3.61
N GLN A 381 26.34 -11.02 3.67
CA GLN A 381 26.90 -11.53 4.93
C GLN A 381 27.13 -10.44 5.98
N LYS A 382 27.68 -9.28 5.59
CA LYS A 382 27.86 -8.13 6.51
C LYS A 382 26.55 -7.53 7.03
N VAL A 383 25.46 -7.65 6.27
CA VAL A 383 24.11 -7.17 6.65
C VAL A 383 23.36 -8.25 7.43
N LEU A 384 23.64 -9.54 7.15
CA LEU A 384 23.08 -10.67 7.87
C LEU A 384 23.66 -10.81 9.28
N GLU A 385 24.82 -10.22 9.57
CA GLU A 385 25.47 -10.17 10.90
C GLU A 385 24.96 -8.99 11.76
N THR A 386 23.83 -8.37 11.40
CA THR A 386 23.33 -7.18 12.09
C THR A 386 21.84 -7.26 12.41
N VAL A 387 21.45 -6.53 13.45
CA VAL A 387 20.07 -6.25 13.85
C VAL A 387 19.85 -4.76 13.66
N ASP A 388 18.98 -4.44 12.72
CA ASP A 388 18.62 -3.06 12.39
C ASP A 388 17.41 -2.64 13.24
N LEU A 389 17.54 -1.55 14.00
CA LEU A 389 16.53 -1.02 14.91
C LEU A 389 16.13 0.40 14.48
N LEU A 390 14.89 0.58 14.01
CA LEU A 390 14.37 1.87 13.56
C LEU A 390 13.62 2.58 14.70
N PHE A 391 13.97 3.84 14.95
CA PHE A 391 13.33 4.70 15.93
C PHE A 391 12.76 5.94 15.24
N GLN A 392 11.43 6.06 15.18
CA GLN A 392 10.76 7.12 14.44
C GLN A 392 10.77 8.48 15.14
N ASP A 393 10.77 8.49 16.48
CA ASP A 393 10.69 9.72 17.30
C ASP A 393 12.04 10.10 17.93
N GLY A 394 13.14 9.68 17.28
CA GLY A 394 14.48 9.71 17.88
C GLY A 394 14.68 8.60 18.91
N VAL A 395 15.92 8.50 19.43
CA VAL A 395 16.32 7.41 20.34
C VAL A 395 16.52 7.96 21.75
N ASP A 396 15.84 7.38 22.74
CA ASP A 396 16.20 7.57 24.14
C ASP A 396 17.44 6.73 24.45
N TRP A 397 18.60 7.37 24.38
CA TRP A 397 19.89 6.69 24.57
C TRP A 397 20.06 6.05 25.94
N THR A 398 19.32 6.50 26.97
CA THR A 398 19.38 5.89 28.30
C THR A 398 18.62 4.56 28.29
N ALA A 399 17.40 4.56 27.75
CA ALA A 399 16.61 3.35 27.56
C ALA A 399 17.32 2.35 26.63
N PHE A 400 17.91 2.85 25.54
CA PHE A 400 18.62 2.03 24.56
C PHE A 400 19.89 1.41 25.14
N ALA A 401 20.73 2.18 25.84
CA ALA A 401 21.94 1.65 26.48
C ALA A 401 21.60 0.60 27.55
N TYR A 402 20.53 0.80 28.31
CA TYR A 402 20.05 -0.20 29.27
C TYR A 402 19.59 -1.48 28.56
N ALA A 403 18.78 -1.35 27.50
CA ALA A 403 18.31 -2.48 26.72
C ALA A 403 19.47 -3.28 26.11
N LEU A 404 20.43 -2.60 25.48
CA LEU A 404 21.59 -3.24 24.86
C LEU A 404 22.48 -3.93 25.91
N LYS A 405 22.77 -3.28 27.05
CA LYS A 405 23.56 -3.90 28.13
C LYS A 405 22.86 -5.12 28.74
N ARG A 406 21.55 -5.04 28.96
CA ARG A 406 20.77 -6.17 29.47
C ARG A 406 20.78 -7.34 28.48
N MET A 407 20.73 -7.04 27.19
CA MET A 407 20.83 -8.04 26.12
C MET A 407 22.22 -8.65 26.01
N GLN A 408 23.29 -7.86 26.10
CA GLN A 408 24.68 -8.35 26.16
C GLN A 408 24.91 -9.28 27.36
N ALA A 409 24.35 -8.95 28.53
CA ALA A 409 24.45 -9.79 29.72
C ALA A 409 23.65 -11.09 29.62
N LYS A 410 22.48 -11.05 28.97
CA LYS A 410 21.59 -12.20 28.80
C LYS A 410 22.03 -13.14 27.67
N HIS A 411 22.63 -12.58 26.62
CA HIS A 411 23.06 -13.30 25.42
C HIS A 411 24.53 -12.98 25.08
N PRO A 412 25.50 -13.36 25.93
CA PRO A 412 26.92 -13.05 25.69
C PRO A 412 27.46 -13.65 24.39
N GLN A 413 26.93 -14.80 23.95
CA GLN A 413 27.25 -15.45 22.67
C GLN A 413 26.77 -14.68 21.43
N ALA A 414 25.88 -13.70 21.60
CA ALA A 414 25.38 -12.90 20.49
C ALA A 414 26.35 -11.77 20.09
N GLU A 415 27.40 -11.49 20.88
CA GLU A 415 28.42 -10.47 20.57
C GLU A 415 27.82 -9.11 20.15
N LEU A 416 26.77 -8.70 20.86
CA LEU A 416 26.01 -7.51 20.50
C LEU A 416 26.87 -6.25 20.66
N GLY A 417 26.94 -5.44 19.60
CA GLY A 417 27.70 -4.19 19.59
C GLY A 417 27.04 -3.16 18.68
N ILE A 418 27.21 -1.87 18.95
CA ILE A 418 26.70 -0.85 18.02
C ILE A 418 27.67 -0.80 16.85
N GLN A 419 27.19 -1.12 15.65
CA GLN A 419 27.99 -1.12 14.43
C GLN A 419 27.86 0.22 13.68
N SER A 420 26.64 0.73 13.51
CA SER A 420 26.41 2.02 12.86
C SER A 420 25.12 2.71 13.33
N LEU A 421 25.06 4.01 13.05
CA LEU A 421 23.95 4.91 13.33
C LEU A 421 23.67 5.71 12.05
N GLU A 422 22.46 5.58 11.50
CA GLU A 422 22.07 6.26 10.27
C GLU A 422 20.82 7.11 10.50
N ASN A 423 20.85 8.38 10.10
CA ASN A 423 19.65 9.22 10.04
C ASN A 423 18.95 8.98 8.71
N LYS A 424 17.65 8.67 8.76
CA LYS A 424 16.80 8.55 7.58
C LYS A 424 16.23 9.93 7.20
N SER A 425 15.90 10.12 5.93
CA SER A 425 15.46 11.41 5.38
C SER A 425 14.16 11.94 5.97
N ASP A 426 13.42 11.12 6.70
CA ASP A 426 12.16 11.43 7.39
C ASP A 426 12.35 11.76 8.89
N GLY A 427 13.59 11.79 9.39
CA GLY A 427 13.93 12.08 10.79
C GLY A 427 14.01 10.84 11.69
N ALA A 428 13.73 9.64 11.17
CA ALA A 428 13.93 8.41 11.91
C ALA A 428 15.43 8.06 12.06
N ILE A 429 15.81 7.44 13.17
CA ILE A 429 17.18 6.98 13.42
C ILE A 429 17.22 5.46 13.30
N MET A 430 18.13 4.96 12.47
CA MET A 430 18.45 3.54 12.34
C MET A 430 19.70 3.21 13.13
N VAL A 431 19.56 2.35 14.14
CA VAL A 431 20.67 1.81 14.92
C VAL A 431 20.95 0.39 14.45
N ARG A 432 22.12 0.16 13.88
CA ARG A 432 22.59 -1.16 13.45
C ARG A 432 23.42 -1.78 14.55
N VAL A 433 22.95 -2.90 15.09
CA VAL A 433 23.61 -3.65 16.16
C VAL A 433 24.24 -4.90 15.56
N SER A 434 25.56 -5.03 15.62
CA SER A 434 26.25 -6.26 15.23
C SER A 434 25.77 -7.42 16.10
N THR A 435 25.72 -8.61 15.53
CA THR A 435 25.40 -9.84 16.25
C THR A 435 26.07 -11.03 15.58
N ALA A 436 26.38 -12.04 16.39
CA ALA A 436 26.94 -13.29 15.88
C ALA A 436 26.00 -13.94 14.83
N PRO A 437 26.55 -14.64 13.82
CA PRO A 437 25.76 -15.19 12.72
C PRO A 437 24.77 -16.28 13.16
N GLU A 438 25.10 -17.04 14.20
CA GLU A 438 24.41 -18.25 14.68
C GLU A 438 23.18 -18.00 15.60
N VAL A 439 22.94 -16.76 16.02
CA VAL A 439 21.84 -16.42 16.95
C VAL A 439 20.56 -16.04 16.22
N ASP A 440 19.41 -16.36 16.82
CA ASP A 440 18.09 -15.95 16.36
C ASP A 440 17.93 -14.42 16.48
N LYS A 441 18.23 -13.71 15.39
CA LYS A 441 18.27 -12.26 15.40
C LYS A 441 16.87 -11.63 15.46
N SER A 442 15.82 -12.36 15.07
CA SER A 442 14.43 -11.89 15.23
C SER A 442 14.06 -11.86 16.71
N ALA A 443 14.47 -12.87 17.48
CA ALA A 443 14.31 -12.88 18.93
C ALA A 443 15.11 -11.74 19.58
N ILE A 444 16.38 -11.55 19.18
CA ILE A 444 17.21 -10.44 19.67
C ILE A 444 16.57 -9.07 19.37
N HIS A 445 16.10 -8.85 18.15
CA HIS A 445 15.44 -7.61 17.73
C HIS A 445 14.19 -7.30 18.58
N GLN A 446 13.27 -8.27 18.69
CA GLN A 446 12.04 -8.08 19.47
C GLN A 446 12.32 -7.84 20.94
N GLU A 447 13.31 -8.54 21.50
CA GLU A 447 13.67 -8.40 22.90
C GLU A 447 14.34 -7.05 23.20
N ILE A 448 15.25 -6.57 22.33
CA ILE A 448 15.83 -5.23 22.45
C ILE A 448 14.73 -4.17 22.44
N LEU A 449 13.80 -4.22 21.47
CA LEU A 449 12.72 -3.24 21.37
C LEU A 449 11.75 -3.31 22.55
N HIS A 450 11.46 -4.52 23.06
CA HIS A 450 10.60 -4.68 24.22
C HIS A 450 11.23 -4.07 25.49
N ILE A 451 12.50 -4.39 25.78
CA ILE A 451 13.22 -3.82 26.92
C ILE A 451 13.37 -2.30 26.76
N TYR A 452 13.64 -1.83 25.54
CA TYR A 452 13.70 -0.40 25.24
C TYR A 452 12.38 0.29 25.56
N ALA A 453 11.26 -0.23 25.05
CA ALA A 453 9.94 0.37 25.25
C ALA A 453 9.56 0.43 26.73
N ASP A 454 9.74 -0.66 27.48
CA ASP A 454 9.48 -0.71 28.91
C ASP A 454 10.32 0.33 29.66
N THR A 455 11.61 0.41 29.33
CA THR A 455 12.54 1.33 29.99
C THR A 455 12.24 2.78 29.63
N HIS A 456 11.94 3.05 28.37
CA HIS A 456 11.59 4.37 27.88
C HIS A 456 10.29 4.87 28.52
N GLN A 457 9.27 4.01 28.62
CA GLN A 457 8.02 4.34 29.30
C GLN A 457 8.25 4.63 30.79
N LEU A 458 9.05 3.82 31.48
CA LEU A 458 9.43 4.06 32.89
C LEU A 458 10.16 5.39 33.08
N LEU A 459 11.00 5.79 32.11
CA LEU A 459 11.71 7.07 32.13
C LEU A 459 10.77 8.26 31.86
N LEU A 460 9.78 8.09 30.97
CA LEU A 460 8.77 9.11 30.67
C LEU A 460 7.78 9.32 31.84
N GLU A 461 7.39 8.26 32.54
CA GLU A 461 6.46 8.33 33.69
C GLU A 461 7.11 8.90 34.96
N SER A 462 8.45 8.94 35.02
CA SER A 462 9.23 9.38 36.17
C SER A 462 9.92 10.72 35.91
N ASN A 463 9.40 11.80 36.50
CA ASN A 463 10.20 13.03 36.70
C ASN A 463 11.38 12.74 37.68
N GLN A 464 12.49 12.23 37.11
CA GLN A 464 13.90 12.20 37.53
C GLN A 464 14.35 11.92 38.98
N LYS A 465 13.48 11.59 39.96
CA LYS A 465 13.93 11.38 41.35
C LYS A 465 13.61 10.03 41.99
N ASN A 466 12.49 9.39 41.66
CA ASN A 466 11.97 8.27 42.48
C ASN A 466 12.30 6.85 41.98
N VAL A 467 12.92 6.71 40.80
CA VAL A 467 13.39 5.40 40.30
C VAL A 467 14.76 5.03 40.90
N ARG A 468 15.55 6.02 41.35
CA ARG A 468 16.82 5.81 42.06
C ARG A 468 16.65 4.86 43.24
N ASP A 469 15.61 5.03 44.06
CA ASP A 469 15.47 4.25 45.30
C ASP A 469 14.76 2.91 45.11
N ARG A 470 13.95 2.75 44.06
CA ARG A 470 13.20 1.50 43.79
C ARG A 470 14.02 0.45 43.04
N LEU A 471 15.04 0.85 42.27
CA LEU A 471 15.97 -0.07 41.61
C LEU A 471 17.16 -0.49 42.50
N MET A 472 17.38 0.17 43.65
CA MET A 472 18.51 -0.03 44.58
C MET A 472 18.34 -1.21 45.57
N GLY A 473 17.39 -2.11 45.31
CA GLY A 473 17.15 -3.31 46.12
C GLY A 473 17.82 -4.56 45.56
N GLY A 474 19.12 -4.54 45.29
CA GLY A 474 19.86 -5.73 44.83
C GLY A 474 21.21 -5.35 44.21
N ALA A 475 22.27 -6.01 44.64
CA ALA A 475 23.65 -5.59 44.44
C ALA A 475 24.16 -5.63 42.98
N GLU A 476 25.11 -4.72 42.74
CA GLU A 476 26.12 -4.61 41.66
C GLU A 476 25.85 -3.68 40.45
N SER A 477 26.61 -2.57 40.51
CA SER A 477 26.99 -1.53 39.53
C SER A 477 26.12 -0.26 39.39
N PRO A 478 26.71 0.95 39.61
CA PRO A 478 25.99 2.22 39.60
C PRO A 478 25.48 2.59 38.20
N ILE A 479 24.28 3.18 38.14
CA ILE A 479 23.79 3.85 36.94
C ILE A 479 24.66 5.10 36.70
N PRO A 480 25.30 5.21 35.53
CA PRO A 480 26.12 6.35 35.21
C PRO A 480 25.29 7.64 35.16
N SER A 481 25.70 8.70 35.86
CA SER A 481 25.31 10.09 35.53
C SER A 481 25.44 10.36 34.02
N GLN A 482 24.83 11.41 33.47
CA GLN A 482 24.88 11.68 32.02
C GLN A 482 26.34 11.74 31.50
N ARG A 483 27.25 12.26 32.33
CA ARG A 483 28.71 12.27 32.13
C ARG A 483 29.35 10.88 32.10
N GLU A 484 28.78 9.96 32.81
CA GLU A 484 29.21 8.58 33.01
C GLU A 484 28.52 7.68 31.95
N SER A 485 27.37 8.08 31.41
CA SER A 485 26.70 7.52 30.23
C SER A 485 27.49 7.84 28.96
N ILE A 486 28.00 9.07 28.86
CA ILE A 486 28.99 9.48 27.86
C ILE A 486 30.25 8.63 27.97
N ASN A 487 30.77 8.40 29.18
CA ASN A 487 31.93 7.50 29.39
C ASN A 487 31.62 6.04 29.03
N THR A 488 30.39 5.59 29.24
CA THR A 488 29.92 4.23 28.89
C THR A 488 29.75 4.05 27.38
N LEU A 489 29.25 5.08 26.69
CA LEU A 489 29.20 5.15 25.23
C LEU A 489 30.63 5.13 24.65
N PHE A 490 31.55 5.88 25.26
CA PHE A 490 32.98 5.84 24.93
C PHE A 490 33.58 4.43 25.09
N SER A 491 33.27 3.71 26.17
CA SER A 491 33.79 2.36 26.39
C SER A 491 33.22 1.32 25.43
N LEU A 492 31.98 1.51 24.96
CA LEU A 492 31.34 0.64 23.97
C LEU A 492 31.89 0.86 22.55
N LEU A 493 32.38 2.07 22.26
CA LEU A 493 33.00 2.42 20.98
C LEU A 493 34.48 2.00 20.85
N ASN A 494 35.16 1.62 21.95
CA ASN A 494 36.57 1.22 21.97
C ASN A 494 36.83 -0.02 22.85
N PRO A 495 36.74 -1.25 22.29
CA PRO A 495 36.88 -2.48 23.08
C PRO A 495 38.32 -2.92 23.38
N SER A 496 39.36 -2.40 22.72
CA SER A 496 40.73 -2.96 22.80
C SER A 496 41.72 -2.11 23.62
N MET A 497 41.80 -2.32 24.93
CA MET A 497 43.00 -1.98 25.71
C MET A 497 43.23 -2.98 26.85
N ALA A 498 43.83 -4.12 26.49
CA ALA A 498 44.54 -4.99 27.42
C ALA A 498 45.90 -5.40 26.80
N ALA A 499 46.89 -4.48 26.82
CA ALA A 499 48.34 -4.74 26.96
C ALA A 499 49.24 -3.56 26.46
N ALA A 500 50.10 -3.07 27.38
CA ALA A 500 51.43 -2.44 27.22
C ALA A 500 51.63 -1.09 26.45
N ALA A 501 52.58 -0.28 26.95
CA ALA A 501 53.03 1.07 26.49
C ALA A 501 54.53 1.05 26.03
N PRO A 502 55.20 2.19 25.70
CA PRO A 502 55.22 3.03 24.47
C PRO A 502 56.64 3.04 23.76
N PRO A 503 57.00 3.91 22.76
CA PRO A 503 57.35 5.33 23.00
C PRO A 503 56.99 6.36 21.89
N THR A 504 57.15 7.64 22.30
CA THR A 504 56.98 8.98 21.69
C THR A 504 57.49 9.26 20.26
N GLN A 505 56.79 10.16 19.54
CA GLN A 505 57.42 11.21 18.70
C GLN A 505 56.51 12.45 18.52
N THR A 506 57.10 13.61 18.76
CA THR A 506 56.56 14.97 18.57
C THR A 506 56.52 15.36 17.10
N VAL A 507 55.45 16.03 16.64
CA VAL A 507 55.50 16.92 15.47
C VAL A 507 54.75 18.21 15.79
N ASP A 508 55.49 19.30 15.60
CA ASP A 508 55.16 20.71 15.75
C ASP A 508 54.56 21.22 14.43
N ILE A 509 53.46 21.99 14.47
CA ILE A 509 53.03 22.79 13.31
C ILE A 509 52.47 24.13 13.79
N THR A 510 53.30 25.15 13.61
CA THR A 510 52.91 26.57 13.59
C THR A 510 52.43 26.94 12.20
N ALA A 511 51.24 27.53 12.08
CA ALA A 511 50.89 28.41 10.95
C ALA A 511 49.72 29.33 11.33
N THR A 512 50.04 30.61 11.41
CA THR A 512 49.14 31.75 11.63
C THR A 512 48.39 32.11 10.35
N GLU A 513 47.07 32.24 10.39
CA GLU A 513 46.31 33.04 9.41
C GLU A 513 45.14 33.79 10.08
N THR A 514 44.88 34.97 9.53
CA THR A 514 44.30 36.18 10.12
C THR A 514 42.78 36.15 10.40
N TRP A 515 42.40 36.84 11.48
CA TRP A 515 41.18 36.73 12.28
C TRP A 515 40.04 37.68 11.83
N TYR A 516 38.79 37.18 11.76
CA TYR A 516 37.56 37.99 11.86
C TYR A 516 36.65 37.43 12.97
N PRO A 517 36.28 38.20 14.03
CA PRO A 517 35.51 37.67 15.15
C PRO A 517 33.98 37.63 14.90
N PRO A 518 33.24 36.78 15.64
CA PRO A 518 31.77 36.84 15.74
C PRO A 518 31.30 38.22 16.22
N ARG A 519 30.24 38.78 15.62
CA ARG A 519 29.79 40.16 15.90
C ARG A 519 29.00 40.34 17.21
N THR A 520 28.81 39.30 18.03
CA THR A 520 28.12 39.41 19.34
C THR A 520 28.89 38.70 20.47
N PRO A 521 28.98 39.30 21.67
CA PRO A 521 29.68 38.71 22.83
C PRO A 521 29.21 37.30 23.21
N GLU A 522 27.93 37.02 23.02
CA GLU A 522 27.31 35.73 23.34
C GLU A 522 27.74 34.61 22.38
N ALA A 523 27.95 34.93 21.10
CA ALA A 523 28.45 33.98 20.11
C ALA A 523 29.93 33.65 20.35
N VAL A 524 30.73 34.67 20.70
CA VAL A 524 32.14 34.49 21.08
C VAL A 524 32.26 33.60 22.32
N GLY A 525 31.43 33.84 23.34
CA GLY A 525 31.43 33.06 24.58
C GLY A 525 31.03 31.60 24.37
N ALA A 526 30.05 31.33 23.51
CA ALA A 526 29.62 29.97 23.21
C ALA A 526 30.67 29.17 22.42
N ILE A 527 31.33 29.79 21.43
CA ILE A 527 32.38 29.12 20.66
C ILE A 527 33.58 28.77 21.57
N ALA A 528 34.01 29.69 22.43
CA ALA A 528 35.10 29.44 23.37
C ALA A 528 34.78 28.31 24.38
N GLN A 529 33.50 28.13 24.74
CA GLN A 529 33.08 27.02 25.58
C GLN A 529 33.11 25.68 24.84
N VAL A 530 32.71 25.64 23.56
CA VAL A 530 32.84 24.43 22.71
C VAL A 530 34.31 24.04 22.53
N GLU A 531 35.19 25.01 22.26
CA GLU A 531 36.64 24.79 22.17
C GLU A 531 37.20 24.27 23.49
N SER A 532 36.76 24.84 24.63
CA SER A 532 37.16 24.36 25.96
C SER A 532 36.71 22.92 26.24
N ILE A 533 35.53 22.50 25.77
CA ILE A 533 35.05 21.11 25.90
C ILE A 533 35.96 20.18 25.11
N LEU A 534 36.27 20.53 23.86
CA LEU A 534 37.14 19.74 22.99
C LEU A 534 38.56 19.61 23.57
N GLU A 535 39.12 20.71 24.07
CA GLU A 535 40.47 20.76 24.64
C GLU A 535 40.56 19.95 25.95
N LYS A 536 39.53 20.03 26.80
CA LYS A 536 39.42 19.18 28.01
C LYS A 536 39.30 17.71 27.67
N LEU A 537 38.56 17.35 26.62
CA LEU A 537 38.44 15.96 26.16
C LEU A 537 39.77 15.44 25.59
N ALA A 538 40.51 16.26 24.84
CA ALA A 538 41.84 15.93 24.33
C ALA A 538 42.85 15.69 25.47
N GLN A 539 42.81 16.52 26.52
CA GLN A 539 43.67 16.34 27.70
C GLN A 539 43.27 15.14 28.56
N ARG A 540 41.97 14.86 28.67
CA ARG A 540 41.43 13.77 29.49
C ARG A 540 41.67 12.40 28.83
N TYR A 541 41.65 12.35 27.50
CA TYR A 541 41.74 11.13 26.70
C TYR A 541 42.72 11.33 25.52
N PRO A 542 44.04 11.35 25.79
CA PRO A 542 45.06 11.65 24.78
C PRO A 542 45.11 10.62 23.65
N GLU A 543 44.79 9.35 23.95
CA GLU A 543 44.85 8.21 23.01
C GLU A 543 43.57 8.02 22.15
N ALA A 544 42.50 8.78 22.39
CA ALA A 544 41.26 8.67 21.61
C ALA A 544 41.45 9.23 20.19
N SER A 545 40.78 8.65 19.18
CA SER A 545 40.84 9.23 17.83
C SER A 545 40.11 10.57 17.77
N GLU A 546 40.47 11.42 16.82
CA GLU A 546 39.85 12.74 16.64
C GLU A 546 38.33 12.64 16.45
N VAL A 547 37.88 11.66 15.65
CA VAL A 547 36.47 11.34 15.43
C VAL A 547 35.74 10.95 16.73
N GLN A 548 36.38 10.17 17.61
CA GLN A 548 35.79 9.73 18.88
C GLN A 548 35.62 10.88 19.87
N ARG A 549 36.60 11.79 19.94
CA ARG A 549 36.52 12.98 20.80
C ARG A 549 35.43 13.95 20.33
N VAL A 550 35.29 14.12 19.02
CA VAL A 550 34.29 15.01 18.42
C VAL A 550 32.86 14.49 18.61
N THR A 551 32.64 13.17 18.48
CA THR A 551 31.32 12.54 18.70
C THR A 551 30.79 12.79 20.11
N VAL A 552 31.66 12.70 21.09
CA VAL A 552 31.29 12.92 22.50
C VAL A 552 31.21 14.40 22.85
N ALA A 553 32.03 15.25 22.23
CA ALA A 553 31.89 16.68 22.35
C ALA A 553 30.51 17.17 21.86
N ALA A 554 29.98 16.60 20.77
CA ALA A 554 28.65 16.94 20.27
C ALA A 554 27.53 16.65 21.31
N LEU A 555 27.61 15.53 22.03
CA LEU A 555 26.67 15.17 23.09
C LEU A 555 26.78 16.10 24.31
N GLU A 556 28.00 16.47 24.70
CA GLU A 556 28.24 17.41 25.81
C GLU A 556 27.74 18.83 25.47
N VAL A 557 28.00 19.29 24.24
CA VAL A 557 27.51 20.58 23.73
C VAL A 557 25.99 20.61 23.66
N GLN A 558 25.36 19.53 23.18
CA GLN A 558 23.90 19.40 23.16
C GLN A 558 23.31 19.43 24.59
N HIS A 559 23.92 18.71 25.52
CA HIS A 559 23.48 18.71 26.92
C HIS A 559 23.57 20.11 27.52
N GLN A 560 24.72 20.78 27.38
CA GLN A 560 24.95 22.11 27.93
C GLN A 560 23.99 23.13 27.31
N ALA A 561 23.73 23.06 26.01
CA ALA A 561 22.74 23.91 25.34
C ALA A 561 21.31 23.67 25.84
N ASN A 562 20.95 22.45 26.22
CA ASN A 562 19.63 22.18 26.78
C ASN A 562 19.47 22.72 28.21
N THR A 563 20.56 22.90 28.95
CA THR A 563 20.55 23.38 30.34
C THR A 563 20.90 24.86 30.49
N ASP A 564 21.56 25.46 29.49
CA ASP A 564 21.99 26.86 29.47
C ASP A 564 21.39 27.56 28.24
N PRO A 565 20.26 28.29 28.42
CA PRO A 565 19.60 29.02 27.34
C PRO A 565 20.46 30.12 26.71
N ILE A 566 21.42 30.69 27.46
CA ILE A 566 22.31 31.75 26.97
C ILE A 566 23.36 31.13 26.03
N PHE A 567 23.93 29.99 26.43
CA PHE A 567 24.83 29.21 25.61
C PHE A 567 24.14 28.73 24.32
N LYS A 568 22.91 28.21 24.42
CA LYS A 568 22.10 27.80 23.26
C LYS A 568 21.82 28.96 22.29
N ALA A 569 21.41 30.11 22.80
CA ALA A 569 21.17 31.31 22.00
C ALA A 569 22.48 31.87 21.39
N GLY A 570 23.62 31.68 22.06
CA GLY A 570 24.94 32.01 21.52
C GLY A 570 25.32 31.15 20.32
N LEU A 571 25.10 29.83 20.39
CA LEU A 571 25.35 28.88 19.30
C LEU A 571 24.45 29.13 18.09
N ILE A 572 23.15 29.41 18.30
CA ILE A 572 22.21 29.72 17.22
C ILE A 572 22.65 31.00 16.48
N ARG A 573 23.02 32.05 17.21
CA ARG A 573 23.51 33.30 16.62
C ARG A 573 24.85 33.13 15.90
N ALA A 574 25.75 32.32 16.41
CA ALA A 574 27.01 31.98 15.74
C ALA A 574 26.76 31.28 14.39
N THR A 575 25.75 30.41 14.34
CA THR A 575 25.34 29.68 13.15
C THR A 575 24.68 30.61 12.11
N GLN A 576 23.75 31.48 12.54
CA GLN A 576 23.10 32.47 11.67
C GLN A 576 24.07 33.52 11.10
N ALA A 577 25.15 33.82 11.83
CA ALA A 577 26.16 34.79 11.41
C ALA A 577 27.22 34.21 10.45
N GLY A 578 27.16 32.90 10.13
CA GLY A 578 28.16 32.24 9.28
C GLY A 578 29.57 32.32 9.87
N SER A 579 29.73 32.04 11.17
CA SER A 579 31.02 32.18 11.85
C SER A 579 32.05 31.18 11.31
N PHE A 580 33.13 31.68 10.70
CA PHE A 580 34.24 30.85 10.17
C PHE A 580 34.97 30.04 11.27
N ALA A 581 34.89 30.43 12.54
CA ALA A 581 35.43 29.66 13.67
C ALA A 581 34.57 28.42 13.98
N LEU A 582 33.24 28.57 13.92
CA LEU A 582 32.31 27.46 13.95
C LEU A 582 32.49 26.62 12.68
N GLU A 583 32.64 27.25 11.52
CA GLU A 583 32.88 26.59 10.24
C GLU A 583 34.20 25.81 10.21
N ARG A 584 35.26 26.28 10.87
CA ARG A 584 36.53 25.56 11.03
C ARG A 584 36.38 24.30 11.88
N VAL A 585 35.53 24.33 12.89
CA VAL A 585 35.13 23.14 13.67
C VAL A 585 34.29 22.19 12.79
N LEU A 586 33.42 22.73 11.93
CA LEU A 586 32.49 22.00 11.07
C LEU A 586 33.12 21.38 9.80
N THR A 587 34.11 22.02 9.17
CA THR A 587 34.63 21.61 7.84
C THR A 587 35.79 20.62 7.90
N GLN A 588 36.43 20.43 9.05
CA GLN A 588 37.48 19.42 9.24
C GLN A 588 36.96 18.05 9.72
N ASN A 589 35.64 17.86 9.86
CA ASN A 589 35.09 16.69 10.56
C ASN A 589 33.86 16.07 9.86
N PRO A 590 33.95 14.83 9.33
CA PRO A 590 32.87 14.19 8.56
C PRO A 590 31.64 13.73 9.38
N PHE A 591 31.60 13.98 10.70
CA PHE A 591 30.52 13.51 11.59
C PHE A 591 29.74 14.64 12.28
N ILE A 592 29.93 15.89 11.83
CA ILE A 592 29.25 17.07 12.39
C ILE A 592 27.82 17.25 11.86
N GLU A 593 27.39 16.46 10.87
CA GLU A 593 26.01 16.49 10.34
C GLU A 593 24.96 16.24 11.44
N VAL A 594 25.27 15.39 12.44
CA VAL A 594 24.38 15.11 13.58
C VAL A 594 24.18 16.34 14.46
N THR A 595 25.22 17.17 14.64
CA THR A 595 25.14 18.41 15.41
C THR A 595 24.51 19.53 14.57
N LEU A 596 24.82 19.60 13.28
CA LEU A 596 24.23 20.53 12.31
C LEU A 596 22.72 20.35 12.14
N ASP A 597 22.22 19.12 12.04
CA ASP A 597 20.78 18.87 11.92
C ASP A 597 20.04 19.16 13.23
N LEU A 598 20.70 18.98 14.37
CA LEU A 598 20.21 19.45 15.68
C LEU A 598 20.14 20.99 15.74
N PHE A 599 21.14 21.68 15.20
CA PHE A 599 21.14 23.15 15.12
C PHE A 599 20.11 23.67 14.12
N LYS A 600 19.91 23.00 12.98
CA LYS A 600 18.85 23.32 12.00
C LYS A 600 17.45 23.10 12.58
N THR A 601 17.25 22.04 13.38
CA THR A 601 15.97 21.84 14.08
C THR A 601 15.71 22.92 15.12
N TRP A 602 16.72 23.35 15.89
CA TRP A 602 16.58 24.52 16.77
C TRP A 602 16.27 25.82 16.02
N LEU A 603 16.94 26.07 14.88
CA LEU A 603 16.67 27.21 14.02
C LEU A 603 15.22 27.19 13.51
N SER A 604 14.75 26.05 12.99
CA SER A 604 13.39 25.90 12.45
C SER A 604 12.30 26.11 13.51
N HIS A 605 12.58 25.72 14.75
CA HIS A 605 11.67 25.91 15.88
C HIS A 605 11.60 27.38 16.32
N GLU A 606 12.73 28.09 16.31
CA GLU A 606 12.80 29.52 16.65
C GLU A 606 12.18 30.42 15.57
N GLU A 607 12.37 30.07 14.28
CA GLU A 607 11.71 30.71 13.15
C GLU A 607 10.18 30.54 13.20
N ARG A 608 9.68 29.35 13.56
CA ARG A 608 8.24 29.10 13.80
C ARG A 608 7.71 29.93 14.98
N LEU A 609 8.45 30.04 16.08
CA LEU A 609 8.06 30.87 17.22
C LEU A 609 8.03 32.37 16.88
N ASN A 610 8.98 32.85 16.07
CA ASN A 610 9.02 34.26 15.62
C ASN A 610 7.91 34.58 14.60
N ALA A 611 7.61 33.66 13.68
CA ALA A 611 6.46 33.78 12.77
C ALA A 611 5.13 33.82 13.53
N THR A 612 5.00 33.01 14.59
CA THR A 612 3.80 33.01 15.46
C THR A 612 3.68 34.30 16.26
N ARG A 613 4.81 34.87 16.73
CA ARG A 613 4.83 36.17 17.43
C ARG A 613 4.49 37.35 16.53
N GLN A 614 4.96 37.37 15.28
CA GLN A 614 4.61 38.39 14.28
C GLN A 614 3.14 38.32 13.85
N ALA A 615 2.53 37.12 13.84
CA ALA A 615 1.10 36.94 13.56
C ALA A 615 0.18 37.39 14.72
N THR A 616 0.71 37.56 15.94
CA THR A 616 -0.03 38.08 17.11
C THR A 616 0.14 39.58 17.36
N THR A 617 1.02 40.26 16.62
CA THR A 617 1.27 41.71 16.72
C THR A 617 0.98 42.49 15.43
N ALA A 618 0.47 41.83 14.39
CA ALA A 618 -0.19 42.42 13.22
C ALA A 618 -1.70 42.21 13.33
#